data_AF-A0A4Z0PQU7-F1
#
_entry.id   AF-A0A4Z0PQU7-F1
#
_cell.length_a   1.000
_cell.length_b   1.000
_cell.length_c   1.000
_cell.angle_alpha   90.00
_cell.angle_beta   90.00
_cell.angle_gamma   90.00
#
_symmetry.space_group_name_H-M   'P 1'
#
loop_
_entity.id
_entity.type
_entity.pdbx_description
1 polymer ?
#
loop_
_entity_poly.entity_id
_entity_poly.type
_entity_poly.pdbx_seq_one_letter_code
_entity_poly.pdbx_strand_id
1 'polypeptide(L)'
;MKKLFTCCCAALLLGLSPLVPHLANAQPSGLSNTNGILLCPGKTYSFSTTSSPSTTDCAVNWVVNGGSTLLTNPTTAGLMRVSFNDVPGGSATVQTTYTGCNNTTANGQSPLLTVYIRSVTNRPLGTLTLNGSPSGNIEFGTTDQVTLEVPLLTIPRNSNEPNPIPLVAEGYEWTIPSGWRWPDGSISNGAPRLFTTSTMASPNRLLVVPSVNACGGSTAPTVRVRAVEYACGEPHSRPRRA
;
A
#
# COMPACT_ATOMS: atom_id res chain seq x y z
N MET A 1 -1.42 35.14 86.12
CA MET A 1 -0.48 33.99 86.23
C MET A 1 -0.68 33.07 85.02
N LYS A 2 0.43 32.53 84.44
CA LYS A 2 0.58 31.62 83.25
C LYS A 2 0.35 32.29 81.87
N LYS A 3 1.39 32.58 81.05
CA LYS A 3 2.12 31.74 80.03
C LYS A 3 1.16 31.12 78.98
N LEU A 4 1.33 31.11 77.65
CA LEU A 4 2.42 31.37 76.67
C LEU A 4 1.81 31.41 75.22
N PHE A 5 2.33 32.26 74.31
CA PHE A 5 2.56 32.13 72.84
C PHE A 5 1.51 31.50 71.87
N THR A 6 1.26 32.14 70.71
CA THR A 6 1.93 31.87 69.40
C THR A 6 1.31 32.68 68.24
N CYS A 7 2.20 33.11 67.35
CA CYS A 7 2.04 33.92 66.13
C CYS A 7 1.21 33.24 65.01
N CYS A 8 0.43 34.02 64.25
CA CYS A 8 0.10 33.70 62.86
C CYS A 8 -0.19 34.99 62.06
N CYS A 9 0.80 35.44 61.29
CA CYS A 9 0.66 36.49 60.29
C CYS A 9 -0.20 35.99 59.12
N ALA A 10 -1.32 36.66 58.85
CA ALA A 10 -2.08 36.47 57.62
C ALA A 10 -1.47 37.34 56.51
N ALA A 11 -0.72 36.73 55.60
CA ALA A 11 -0.30 37.36 54.35
C ALA A 11 -1.25 36.91 53.22
N LEU A 12 -2.10 37.84 52.78
CA LEU A 12 -3.00 37.69 51.65
C LEU A 12 -2.19 37.78 50.34
N LEU A 13 -1.77 36.64 49.79
CA LEU A 13 -1.08 36.56 48.50
C LEU A 13 -2.12 36.59 47.37
N LEU A 14 -2.28 37.75 46.75
CA LEU A 14 -2.92 37.91 45.44
C LEU A 14 -2.02 37.22 44.39
N GLY A 15 -2.45 36.02 43.95
CA GLY A 15 -1.76 35.25 42.92
C GLY A 15 -1.85 35.93 41.55
N LEU A 16 -0.77 36.63 41.17
CA LEU A 16 -0.45 36.92 39.78
C LEU A 16 -0.03 35.60 39.12
N SER A 17 -0.96 34.94 38.43
CA SER A 17 -0.62 33.84 37.52
C SER A 17 0.27 34.38 36.40
N PRO A 18 1.50 33.90 36.21
CA PRO A 18 2.24 34.21 35.00
C PRO A 18 1.51 33.53 33.84
N LEU A 19 0.91 34.35 32.96
CA LEU A 19 0.63 33.96 31.58
C LEU A 19 1.97 33.54 30.97
N VAL A 20 2.24 32.25 30.98
CA VAL A 20 3.27 31.67 30.12
C VAL A 20 2.71 31.83 28.70
N PRO A 21 3.30 32.66 27.82
CA PRO A 21 2.97 32.57 26.41
C PRO A 21 3.37 31.16 25.99
N HIS A 22 2.38 30.31 25.76
CA HIS A 22 2.58 29.05 25.08
C HIS A 22 3.08 29.42 23.69
N LEU A 23 4.41 29.43 23.50
CA LEU A 23 5.02 29.46 22.18
C LEU A 23 4.55 28.19 21.48
N ALA A 24 3.45 28.31 20.74
CA ALA A 24 3.10 27.34 19.73
C ALA A 24 4.21 27.41 18.69
N ASN A 25 5.17 26.49 18.75
CA ASN A 25 6.12 26.30 17.67
C ASN A 25 5.32 26.13 16.39
N ALA A 26 5.42 27.09 15.47
CA ALA A 26 4.88 26.95 14.12
C ALA A 26 5.66 25.81 13.44
N GLN A 27 5.15 24.60 13.50
CA GLN A 27 5.73 23.47 12.76
C GLN A 27 5.59 23.72 11.25
N PRO A 28 6.55 23.23 10.44
CA PRO A 28 6.41 23.25 8.99
C PRO A 28 5.09 22.57 8.58
N SER A 29 4.38 23.21 7.68
CA SER A 29 3.03 22.85 7.32
C SER A 29 2.92 21.46 6.68
N GLY A 30 1.72 20.87 6.79
CA GLY A 30 1.44 19.51 6.35
C GLY A 30 1.56 19.31 4.84
N LEU A 31 1.75 18.07 4.44
CA LEU A 31 1.67 17.64 3.05
C LEU A 31 0.26 17.16 2.74
N SER A 32 -0.27 17.54 1.57
CA SER A 32 -1.53 17.01 1.07
C SER A 32 -1.34 16.39 -0.31
N ASN A 33 -2.18 15.41 -0.63
CA ASN A 33 -2.39 14.97 -1.98
C ASN A 33 -3.87 15.12 -2.35
N THR A 34 -4.15 15.37 -3.62
CA THR A 34 -5.52 15.51 -4.13
C THR A 34 -6.17 14.16 -4.47
N ASN A 35 -5.40 13.07 -4.48
CA ASN A 35 -5.84 11.75 -4.96
C ASN A 35 -6.08 10.71 -3.84
N GLY A 36 -5.97 11.11 -2.57
CA GLY A 36 -6.04 10.20 -1.43
C GLY A 36 -4.75 9.39 -1.24
N ILE A 37 -4.63 8.68 -0.12
CA ILE A 37 -3.36 8.06 0.33
C ILE A 37 -3.07 6.72 -0.39
N LEU A 38 -4.04 6.19 -1.15
CA LEU A 38 -3.94 4.92 -1.85
C LEU A 38 -3.71 5.15 -3.36
N LEU A 39 -2.55 4.74 -3.83
CA LEU A 39 -1.99 5.08 -5.13
C LEU A 39 -1.73 3.83 -5.97
N CYS A 40 -1.70 3.97 -7.28
CA CYS A 40 -1.47 2.90 -8.24
C CYS A 40 -0.05 2.98 -8.81
N PRO A 41 0.65 1.83 -8.95
CA PRO A 41 1.94 1.79 -9.62
C PRO A 41 1.89 2.43 -11.02
N GLY A 42 2.92 3.20 -11.36
CA GLY A 42 3.11 3.83 -12.67
C GLY A 42 2.21 5.03 -12.96
N LYS A 43 1.22 5.34 -12.11
CA LYS A 43 0.37 6.53 -12.26
C LYS A 43 1.07 7.75 -11.65
N THR A 44 0.79 8.92 -12.24
CA THR A 44 1.34 10.20 -11.76
C THR A 44 0.41 10.83 -10.73
N TYR A 45 0.99 11.26 -9.61
CA TYR A 45 0.28 11.91 -8.51
C TYR A 45 0.89 13.27 -8.20
N SER A 46 0.04 14.21 -7.80
CA SER A 46 0.43 15.55 -7.37
C SER A 46 0.39 15.65 -5.85
N PHE A 47 1.46 16.20 -5.29
CA PHE A 47 1.57 16.57 -3.88
C PHE A 47 1.70 18.08 -3.78
N SER A 48 1.12 18.64 -2.74
CA SER A 48 1.22 20.06 -2.42
C SER A 48 1.63 20.26 -0.98
N THR A 49 2.40 21.31 -0.73
CA THR A 49 2.55 21.85 0.62
C THR A 49 1.26 22.57 0.97
N THR A 50 0.59 22.19 2.06
CA THR A 50 -0.44 23.06 2.63
C THR A 50 0.31 24.30 3.10
N SER A 51 -0.01 25.49 2.62
CA SER A 51 0.71 26.69 3.04
C SER A 51 0.36 26.99 4.49
N SER A 52 1.35 26.97 5.37
CA SER A 52 1.36 27.99 6.43
C SER A 52 1.65 29.32 5.72
N PRO A 53 1.04 30.46 6.10
CA PRO A 53 1.28 31.76 5.47
C PRO A 53 2.76 32.21 5.47
N SER A 54 3.68 31.44 6.05
CA SER A 54 5.12 31.67 6.08
C SER A 54 5.96 30.93 5.02
N THR A 55 5.37 30.10 4.15
CA THR A 55 6.15 29.21 3.25
C THR A 55 6.26 29.67 1.79
N THR A 56 5.59 30.74 1.38
CA THR A 56 5.67 31.29 0.01
C THR A 56 7.06 31.79 -0.37
N ASP A 57 7.88 32.12 0.63
CA ASP A 57 9.24 32.64 0.44
C ASP A 57 10.33 31.59 0.71
N CYS A 58 9.95 30.33 0.94
CA CYS A 58 10.89 29.25 1.22
C CYS A 58 11.32 28.53 -0.07
N ALA A 59 12.58 28.13 -0.14
CA ALA A 59 12.98 27.05 -1.03
C ALA A 59 12.46 25.71 -0.47
N VAL A 60 11.82 24.92 -1.33
CA VAL A 60 11.23 23.62 -0.97
C VAL A 60 12.00 22.51 -1.68
N ASN A 61 12.62 21.62 -0.90
CA ASN A 61 13.24 20.40 -1.41
C ASN A 61 12.34 19.19 -1.09
N TRP A 62 12.05 18.37 -2.09
CA TRP A 62 11.20 17.19 -1.93
C TRP A 62 12.05 15.91 -1.86
N VAL A 63 11.73 15.05 -0.91
CA VAL A 63 12.33 13.73 -0.74
C VAL A 63 11.22 12.68 -0.84
N VAL A 64 11.41 11.72 -1.74
CA VAL A 64 10.52 10.56 -1.91
C VAL A 64 11.33 9.29 -1.75
N ASN A 65 10.93 8.44 -0.81
CA ASN A 65 11.54 7.13 -0.58
C ASN A 65 10.57 6.02 -0.94
N GLY A 66 11.09 4.91 -1.49
CA GLY A 66 10.28 3.77 -1.93
C GLY A 66 10.02 3.75 -3.44
N GLY A 67 11.07 3.90 -4.25
CA GLY A 67 11.04 3.65 -5.71
C GLY A 67 10.12 4.59 -6.48
N SER A 68 10.61 5.75 -6.89
CA SER A 68 9.82 6.73 -7.64
C SER A 68 10.61 7.38 -8.77
N THR A 69 9.89 7.77 -9.83
CA THR A 69 10.40 8.70 -10.83
C THR A 69 9.83 10.09 -10.52
N LEU A 70 10.70 11.04 -10.19
CA LEU A 70 10.33 12.44 -10.07
C LEU A 70 10.10 13.00 -11.49
N LEU A 71 8.86 13.41 -11.79
CA LEU A 71 8.48 13.79 -13.15
C LEU A 71 8.66 15.28 -13.41
N THR A 72 8.49 16.12 -12.39
CA THR A 72 8.80 17.55 -12.43
C THR A 72 8.99 18.06 -11.01
N ASN A 73 10.03 18.86 -10.78
CA ASN A 73 10.10 19.82 -9.68
C ASN A 73 9.48 21.12 -10.23
N PRO A 74 8.17 21.37 -10.07
CA PRO A 74 7.58 22.57 -10.66
C PRO A 74 8.24 23.79 -10.02
N THR A 75 8.62 24.70 -10.89
CA THR A 75 9.15 26.04 -10.59
C THR A 75 8.18 26.91 -9.77
N THR A 76 6.99 26.41 -9.47
CA THR A 76 6.03 26.97 -8.51
C THR A 76 6.29 26.34 -7.14
N ALA A 77 6.84 27.12 -6.21
CA ALA A 77 7.11 26.69 -4.83
C ALA A 77 5.89 26.00 -4.22
N GLY A 78 6.04 24.72 -3.86
CA GLY A 78 5.03 23.98 -3.09
C GLY A 78 4.22 22.92 -3.85
N LEU A 79 4.54 22.59 -5.10
CA LEU A 79 3.95 21.44 -5.80
C LEU A 79 5.02 20.40 -6.18
N MET A 80 4.65 19.12 -6.28
CA MET A 80 5.50 18.05 -6.81
C MET A 80 4.65 17.05 -7.58
N ARG A 81 5.17 16.55 -8.72
CA ARG A 81 4.58 15.41 -9.44
C ARG A 81 5.50 14.20 -9.37
N VAL A 82 4.96 13.09 -8.91
CA VAL A 82 5.71 11.84 -8.72
C VAL A 82 4.93 10.67 -9.33
N SER A 83 5.66 9.74 -9.95
CA SER A 83 5.14 8.42 -10.28
C SER A 83 5.86 7.38 -9.43
N PHE A 84 5.09 6.53 -8.77
CA PHE A 84 5.63 5.46 -7.92
C PHE A 84 5.78 4.18 -8.73
N ASN A 85 6.92 3.52 -8.60
CA ASN A 85 7.12 2.19 -9.15
C ASN A 85 6.30 1.17 -8.36
N ASP A 86 6.15 -0.02 -8.92
CA ASP A 86 5.59 -1.14 -8.18
C ASP A 86 6.57 -1.60 -7.10
N VAL A 87 6.31 -1.28 -5.82
CA VAL A 87 7.26 -1.53 -4.72
C VAL A 87 6.87 -2.69 -3.81
N PRO A 88 7.82 -3.61 -3.52
CA PRO A 88 7.63 -4.61 -2.48
C PRO A 88 7.27 -3.95 -1.15
N GLY A 89 6.24 -4.46 -0.48
CA GLY A 89 5.74 -3.88 0.77
C GLY A 89 4.62 -2.86 0.59
N GLY A 90 4.44 -2.25 -0.59
CA GLY A 90 3.25 -1.46 -0.92
C GLY A 90 3.14 -0.11 -0.20
N SER A 91 4.25 0.48 0.24
CA SER A 91 4.27 1.81 0.84
C SER A 91 5.50 2.62 0.42
N ALA A 92 5.31 3.93 0.31
CA ALA A 92 6.36 4.91 0.07
C ALA A 92 6.17 6.10 1.01
N THR A 93 7.19 6.95 1.13
CA THR A 93 7.12 8.13 2.01
C THR A 93 7.51 9.40 1.26
N VAL A 94 6.81 10.48 1.54
CA VAL A 94 7.05 11.81 1.00
C VAL A 94 7.33 12.78 2.14
N GLN A 95 8.39 13.57 2.00
CA GLN A 95 8.76 14.62 2.94
C GLN A 95 9.25 15.85 2.19
N THR A 96 9.01 17.03 2.74
CA THR A 96 9.65 18.27 2.28
C THR A 96 10.61 18.81 3.32
N THR A 97 11.67 19.47 2.82
CA THR A 97 12.57 20.31 3.61
C THR A 97 12.42 21.75 3.13
N TYR A 98 12.16 22.66 4.06
CA TYR A 98 12.03 24.09 3.83
C TYR A 98 13.31 24.80 4.28
N THR A 99 13.87 25.63 3.40
CA THR A 99 15.10 26.40 3.66
C THR A 99 15.00 27.82 3.13
N GLY A 100 15.72 28.76 3.73
CA GLY A 100 15.76 30.15 3.27
C GLY A 100 14.46 30.91 3.52
N CYS A 101 13.61 30.41 4.43
CA CYS A 101 12.35 31.05 4.79
C CYS A 101 12.58 32.39 5.51
N ASN A 102 11.80 33.41 5.15
CA ASN A 102 11.78 34.70 5.85
C ASN A 102 11.46 34.55 7.35
N ASN A 103 10.55 33.64 7.71
CA ASN A 103 10.40 33.20 9.08
C ASN A 103 11.35 32.02 9.35
N THR A 104 12.38 32.24 10.17
CA THR A 104 13.38 31.20 10.45
C THR A 104 12.81 29.97 11.14
N THR A 105 11.69 30.09 11.86
CA THR A 105 11.01 28.96 12.51
C THR A 105 10.29 28.05 11.52
N ALA A 106 10.09 28.51 10.28
CA ALA A 106 9.51 27.70 9.20
C ALA A 106 10.56 26.85 8.47
N ASN A 107 11.86 27.09 8.71
CA ASN A 107 12.90 26.18 8.22
C ASN A 107 12.80 24.86 8.97
N GLY A 108 12.99 23.76 8.25
CA GLY A 108 12.91 22.41 8.81
C GLY A 108 12.19 21.45 7.89
N GLN A 109 11.74 20.33 8.45
CA GLN A 109 11.09 19.28 7.68
C GLN A 109 9.60 19.20 7.96
N SER A 110 8.81 18.91 6.94
CA SER A 110 7.42 18.51 7.15
C SER A 110 7.36 17.20 7.94
N PRO A 111 6.22 16.92 8.59
CA PRO A 111 5.88 15.55 8.97
C PRO A 111 6.00 14.60 7.77
N LEU A 112 6.41 13.37 8.03
CA LEU A 112 6.54 12.34 7.00
C LEU A 112 5.15 11.87 6.56
N LEU A 113 4.84 12.02 5.28
CA LEU A 113 3.61 11.51 4.70
C LEU A 113 3.85 10.10 4.16
N THR A 114 3.22 9.10 4.77
CA THR A 114 3.22 7.74 4.25
C THR A 114 2.09 7.58 3.24
N VAL A 115 2.42 7.10 2.04
CA VAL A 115 1.46 6.74 1.00
C VAL A 115 1.51 5.24 0.74
N TYR A 116 0.36 4.67 0.40
CA TYR A 116 0.23 3.24 0.13
C TYR A 116 0.07 3.02 -1.35
N ILE A 117 0.90 2.15 -1.90
CA ILE A 117 0.90 1.79 -3.31
C ILE A 117 0.20 0.44 -3.41
N ARG A 118 -0.84 0.34 -4.25
CA ARG A 118 -1.57 -0.89 -4.60
C ARG A 118 -0.68 -1.83 -5.42
N SER A 119 0.39 -2.30 -4.77
CA SER A 119 1.35 -3.26 -5.31
C SER A 119 0.78 -4.66 -5.10
N VAL A 120 0.43 -5.32 -6.21
CA VAL A 120 0.04 -6.74 -6.23
C VAL A 120 1.02 -7.60 -6.99
N THR A 121 1.70 -7.06 -8.02
CA THR A 121 2.58 -7.81 -8.92
C THR A 121 3.88 -8.28 -8.25
N ASN A 122 4.39 -7.50 -7.29
CA ASN A 122 5.64 -7.78 -6.59
C ASN A 122 5.43 -8.37 -5.19
N ARG A 123 4.21 -8.80 -4.84
CA ARG A 123 3.93 -9.45 -3.57
C ARG A 123 3.91 -10.98 -3.74
N PRO A 124 4.72 -11.72 -2.98
CA PRO A 124 4.63 -13.17 -2.99
C PRO A 124 3.23 -13.57 -2.53
N LEU A 125 2.56 -14.37 -3.35
CA LEU A 125 1.40 -15.11 -2.85
C LEU A 125 1.92 -16.11 -1.81
N GLY A 126 1.13 -16.32 -0.75
CA GLY A 126 1.42 -17.39 0.19
C GLY A 126 1.40 -18.77 -0.49
N THR A 127 1.61 -19.83 0.30
CA THR A 127 1.72 -21.18 -0.23
C THR A 127 0.47 -21.63 -1.00
N LEU A 128 0.67 -22.11 -2.23
CA LEU A 128 -0.36 -22.82 -2.99
C LEU A 128 -0.65 -24.15 -2.31
N THR A 129 -1.92 -24.43 -2.05
CA THR A 129 -2.38 -25.70 -1.50
C THR A 129 -3.22 -26.46 -2.51
N LEU A 130 -3.12 -27.79 -2.47
CA LEU A 130 -3.94 -28.73 -3.21
C LEU A 130 -4.82 -29.48 -2.20
N ASN A 131 -6.14 -29.35 -2.33
CA ASN A 131 -7.13 -29.91 -1.38
C ASN A 131 -6.80 -29.57 0.08
N GLY A 132 -6.31 -28.35 0.34
CA GLY A 132 -5.91 -27.87 1.66
C GLY A 132 -4.52 -28.33 2.13
N SER A 133 -3.79 -29.14 1.35
CA SER A 133 -2.42 -29.57 1.66
C SER A 133 -1.37 -28.76 0.89
N PRO A 134 -0.32 -28.22 1.53
CA PRO A 134 0.77 -27.51 0.84
C PRO A 134 1.72 -28.45 0.08
N SER A 135 1.59 -29.76 0.25
CA SER A 135 2.38 -30.80 -0.41
C SER A 135 1.50 -31.84 -1.12
N GLY A 136 0.25 -31.48 -1.42
CA GLY A 136 -0.68 -32.40 -2.05
C GLY A 136 -0.15 -32.87 -3.40
N ASN A 137 -0.17 -34.20 -3.58
CA ASN A 137 0.12 -34.83 -4.87
C ASN A 137 -1.19 -35.11 -5.59
N ILE A 138 -1.19 -34.93 -6.91
CA ILE A 138 -2.23 -35.46 -7.78
C ILE A 138 -1.71 -36.82 -8.23
N GLU A 139 -2.40 -37.88 -7.82
CA GLU A 139 -2.01 -39.24 -8.20
C GLU A 139 -2.14 -39.43 -9.72
N PHE A 140 -1.31 -40.30 -10.27
CA PHE A 140 -1.36 -40.62 -11.69
C PHE A 140 -2.73 -41.21 -12.02
N GLY A 141 -3.40 -40.66 -13.03
CA GLY A 141 -4.71 -41.14 -13.47
C GLY A 141 -5.90 -40.53 -12.73
N THR A 142 -5.70 -39.62 -11.76
CA THR A 142 -6.82 -38.91 -11.12
C THR A 142 -7.59 -38.07 -12.15
N THR A 143 -8.89 -38.36 -12.27
CA THR A 143 -9.88 -37.51 -12.97
C THR A 143 -10.85 -36.84 -12.01
N ASP A 144 -10.62 -37.00 -10.70
CA ASP A 144 -11.43 -36.35 -9.69
C ASP A 144 -11.12 -34.86 -9.63
N GLN A 145 -12.12 -34.08 -9.24
CA GLN A 145 -11.95 -32.65 -9.08
C GLN A 145 -11.01 -32.37 -7.90
N VAL A 146 -10.04 -31.49 -8.12
CA VAL A 146 -9.13 -31.00 -7.08
C VAL A 146 -9.31 -29.51 -6.89
N THR A 147 -9.07 -29.05 -5.66
CA THR A 147 -9.10 -27.64 -5.28
C THR A 147 -7.67 -27.11 -5.20
N LEU A 148 -7.40 -26.06 -5.95
CA LEU A 148 -6.20 -25.24 -5.85
C LEU A 148 -6.55 -23.97 -5.07
N GLU A 149 -5.74 -23.61 -4.08
CA GLU A 149 -6.02 -22.43 -3.26
C GLU A 149 -4.76 -21.73 -2.81
N VAL A 150 -4.76 -20.40 -2.90
CA VAL A 150 -3.75 -19.52 -2.30
C VAL A 150 -4.39 -18.62 -1.24
N PRO A 151 -3.63 -18.19 -0.21
CA PRO A 151 -4.10 -17.18 0.72
C PRO A 151 -4.52 -15.90 0.01
N LEU A 152 -5.53 -15.22 0.55
CA LEU A 152 -5.93 -13.90 0.06
C LEU A 152 -4.79 -12.90 0.19
N LEU A 153 -4.42 -12.27 -0.92
CA LEU A 153 -3.43 -11.21 -0.91
C LEU A 153 -4.06 -9.93 -0.36
N THR A 154 -3.57 -9.47 0.80
CA THR A 154 -3.96 -8.19 1.38
C THR A 154 -3.12 -7.05 0.83
N ILE A 155 -3.77 -5.93 0.56
CA ILE A 155 -3.19 -4.68 0.08
C ILE A 155 -3.16 -3.71 1.27
N PRO A 156 -1.98 -3.15 1.60
CA PRO A 156 -1.84 -2.20 2.71
C PRO A 156 -2.76 -0.99 2.54
N ARG A 157 -3.32 -0.54 3.67
CA ARG A 157 -4.05 0.74 3.80
C ARG A 157 -3.39 1.61 4.86
N ASN A 158 -3.74 2.89 4.81
CA ASN A 158 -3.49 3.82 5.91
C ASN A 158 -4.23 3.38 7.16
N SER A 159 -3.46 3.03 8.20
CA SER A 159 -3.98 2.76 9.55
C SER A 159 -4.72 3.96 10.18
N ASN A 160 -4.59 5.14 9.59
CA ASN A 160 -5.24 6.37 10.04
C ASN A 160 -6.60 6.63 9.35
N GLU A 161 -7.05 5.78 8.42
CA GLU A 161 -8.41 5.86 7.90
C GLU A 161 -9.40 5.38 8.97
N PRO A 162 -10.56 6.04 9.15
CA PRO A 162 -11.62 5.49 9.97
C PRO A 162 -12.03 4.12 9.41
N ASN A 163 -11.83 3.06 10.19
CA ASN A 163 -12.19 1.68 9.85
C ASN A 163 -11.37 1.08 8.68
N PRO A 164 -10.08 0.76 8.87
CA PRO A 164 -9.24 0.19 7.83
C PRO A 164 -9.63 -1.27 7.57
N ILE A 165 -10.66 -1.50 6.76
CA ILE A 165 -10.95 -2.83 6.21
C ILE A 165 -9.78 -3.19 5.28
N PRO A 166 -9.05 -4.29 5.50
CA PRO A 166 -7.98 -4.71 4.60
C PRO A 166 -8.53 -4.86 3.19
N LEU A 167 -7.93 -4.16 2.24
CA LEU A 167 -8.22 -4.40 0.83
C LEU A 167 -7.61 -5.75 0.46
N VAL A 168 -8.32 -6.52 -0.35
CA VAL A 168 -7.81 -7.76 -0.93
C VAL A 168 -7.72 -7.60 -2.44
N ALA A 169 -6.83 -8.36 -3.08
CA ALA A 169 -6.75 -8.38 -4.53
C ALA A 169 -8.12 -8.71 -5.16
N GLU A 170 -8.50 -7.92 -6.17
CA GLU A 170 -9.80 -8.02 -6.83
C GLU A 170 -9.93 -9.26 -7.73
N GLY A 171 -8.81 -9.84 -8.15
CA GLY A 171 -8.78 -11.07 -8.93
C GLY A 171 -7.46 -11.81 -8.86
N TYR A 172 -7.48 -13.02 -9.44
CA TYR A 172 -6.34 -13.90 -9.56
C TYR A 172 -6.29 -14.44 -10.98
N GLU A 173 -5.12 -14.36 -11.58
CA GLU A 173 -4.87 -14.98 -12.86
C GLU A 173 -4.20 -16.34 -12.64
N TRP A 174 -4.88 -17.39 -13.07
CA TRP A 174 -4.46 -18.77 -12.91
C TRP A 174 -3.95 -19.32 -14.23
N THR A 175 -2.85 -20.07 -14.18
CA THR A 175 -2.36 -20.90 -15.28
C THR A 175 -2.33 -22.34 -14.78
N ILE A 176 -3.12 -23.20 -15.41
CA ILE A 176 -3.15 -24.64 -15.11
C ILE A 176 -2.63 -25.44 -16.32
N PRO A 177 -2.09 -26.65 -16.10
CA PRO A 177 -1.53 -27.46 -17.17
C PRO A 177 -2.48 -27.66 -18.36
N SER A 178 -1.90 -27.75 -19.55
CA SER A 178 -2.67 -28.10 -20.75
C SER A 178 -3.34 -29.47 -20.58
N GLY A 179 -4.57 -29.61 -21.07
CA GLY A 179 -5.37 -30.83 -20.96
C GLY A 179 -6.22 -30.91 -19.68
N TRP A 180 -5.89 -30.19 -18.61
CA TRP A 180 -6.77 -30.08 -17.44
C TRP A 180 -8.03 -29.29 -17.78
N ARG A 181 -9.10 -29.47 -17.01
CA ARG A 181 -10.34 -28.71 -17.19
C ARG A 181 -10.49 -27.61 -16.15
N TRP A 182 -10.93 -26.46 -16.63
CA TRP A 182 -11.36 -25.32 -15.81
C TRP A 182 -12.69 -25.61 -15.10
N PRO A 183 -13.10 -24.78 -14.13
CA PRO A 183 -14.40 -24.92 -13.46
C PRO A 183 -15.61 -24.91 -14.43
N ASP A 184 -15.48 -24.24 -15.58
CA ASP A 184 -16.49 -24.19 -16.63
C ASP A 184 -16.51 -25.45 -17.54
N GLY A 185 -15.67 -26.44 -17.25
CA GLY A 185 -15.53 -27.69 -18.00
C GLY A 185 -14.67 -27.60 -19.27
N SER A 186 -14.28 -26.39 -19.69
CA SER A 186 -13.43 -26.18 -20.86
C SER A 186 -12.00 -26.67 -20.62
N ILE A 187 -11.33 -27.13 -21.68
CA ILE A 187 -9.98 -27.67 -21.60
C ILE A 187 -8.97 -26.50 -21.60
N SER A 188 -8.03 -26.54 -20.67
CA SER A 188 -6.88 -25.64 -20.62
C SER A 188 -5.92 -25.96 -21.76
N ASN A 189 -5.45 -24.91 -22.42
CA ASN A 189 -4.33 -24.95 -23.36
C ASN A 189 -3.01 -24.46 -22.72
N GLY A 190 -2.99 -24.28 -21.40
CA GLY A 190 -1.85 -23.71 -20.66
C GLY A 190 -1.78 -22.18 -20.70
N ALA A 191 -2.76 -21.49 -21.31
CA ALA A 191 -2.85 -20.04 -21.23
C ALA A 191 -3.44 -19.60 -19.89
N PRO A 192 -3.02 -18.44 -19.37
CA PRO A 192 -3.61 -17.87 -18.16
C PRO A 192 -5.08 -17.51 -18.35
N ARG A 193 -5.85 -17.63 -17.27
CA ARG A 193 -7.23 -17.14 -17.17
C ARG A 193 -7.43 -16.33 -15.91
N LEU A 194 -8.13 -15.22 -16.08
CA LEU A 194 -8.51 -14.35 -14.99
C LEU A 194 -9.80 -14.81 -14.32
N PHE A 195 -9.79 -14.80 -12.99
CA PHE A 195 -10.98 -14.89 -12.16
C PHE A 195 -11.02 -13.69 -11.21
N THR A 196 -12.16 -13.00 -11.17
CA THR A 196 -12.43 -11.86 -10.29
C THR A 196 -13.59 -12.16 -9.35
N THR A 197 -13.76 -11.34 -8.33
CA THR A 197 -14.93 -11.38 -7.43
C THR A 197 -16.27 -11.22 -8.14
N SER A 198 -16.29 -10.59 -9.33
CA SER A 198 -17.50 -10.49 -10.18
C SER A 198 -17.80 -11.77 -10.96
N THR A 199 -16.79 -12.60 -11.21
CA THR A 199 -16.94 -13.88 -11.94
C THR A 199 -17.04 -15.10 -11.01
N MET A 200 -16.51 -14.99 -9.79
CA MET A 200 -16.43 -16.10 -8.83
C MET A 200 -16.36 -15.57 -7.40
N ALA A 201 -17.07 -16.19 -6.47
CA ALA A 201 -17.12 -15.76 -5.06
C ALA A 201 -15.75 -15.81 -4.36
N SER A 202 -14.86 -16.72 -4.76
CA SER A 202 -13.53 -16.91 -4.18
C SER A 202 -12.48 -17.05 -5.28
N PRO A 203 -12.05 -15.96 -5.92
CA PRO A 203 -11.14 -16.04 -7.07
C PRO A 203 -9.74 -16.55 -6.71
N ASN A 204 -9.38 -16.57 -5.42
CA ASN A 204 -8.16 -17.19 -4.88
C ASN A 204 -8.25 -18.72 -4.74
N ARG A 205 -9.40 -19.33 -5.08
CA ARG A 205 -9.68 -20.76 -4.96
C ARG A 205 -10.29 -21.28 -6.27
N LEU A 206 -9.64 -22.27 -6.88
CA LEU A 206 -9.99 -22.80 -8.19
C LEU A 206 -10.25 -24.31 -8.12
N LEU A 207 -11.42 -24.75 -8.60
CA LEU A 207 -11.71 -26.17 -8.77
C LEU A 207 -11.36 -26.60 -10.19
N VAL A 208 -10.48 -27.59 -10.33
CA VAL A 208 -10.01 -28.07 -11.64
C VAL A 208 -10.10 -29.58 -11.70
N VAL A 209 -10.22 -30.12 -12.91
CA VAL A 209 -10.17 -31.57 -13.14
C VAL A 209 -8.86 -31.89 -13.86
N PRO A 210 -7.92 -32.60 -13.20
CA PRO A 210 -6.71 -33.07 -13.85
C PRO A 210 -7.03 -34.03 -15.00
N SER A 211 -6.13 -34.09 -15.97
CA SER A 211 -6.25 -35.02 -17.09
C SER A 211 -5.23 -36.12 -16.98
N VAL A 212 -5.67 -37.35 -17.26
CA VAL A 212 -4.84 -38.57 -17.28
C VAL A 212 -3.68 -38.48 -18.27
N ASN A 213 -3.80 -37.64 -19.30
CA ASN A 213 -2.76 -37.45 -20.32
C ASN A 213 -1.72 -36.37 -19.95
N ALA A 214 -1.95 -35.60 -18.88
CA ALA A 214 -1.05 -34.51 -18.49
C ALA A 214 0.24 -34.99 -17.80
N CYS A 215 0.30 -36.27 -17.40
CA CYS A 215 1.45 -36.85 -16.70
C CYS A 215 2.37 -37.67 -17.62
N GLY A 216 2.18 -37.64 -18.94
CA GLY A 216 2.97 -38.41 -19.91
C GLY A 216 4.29 -37.75 -20.34
N GLY A 217 4.56 -36.52 -19.91
CA GLY A 217 5.82 -35.81 -20.16
C GLY A 217 6.81 -36.00 -19.01
N SER A 218 8.11 -35.90 -19.29
CA SER A 218 9.18 -35.99 -18.27
C SER A 218 9.22 -34.79 -17.30
N THR A 219 8.37 -33.78 -17.50
CA THR A 219 8.25 -32.59 -16.67
C THR A 219 6.97 -32.59 -15.86
N ALA A 220 7.10 -32.37 -14.55
CA ALA A 220 5.96 -32.26 -13.65
C ALA A 220 5.02 -31.10 -14.07
N PRO A 221 3.69 -31.30 -14.06
CA PRO A 221 2.74 -30.24 -14.35
C PRO A 221 2.93 -29.07 -13.38
N THR A 222 3.01 -27.85 -13.92
CA THR A 222 3.19 -26.65 -13.10
C THR A 222 1.90 -25.83 -13.09
N VAL A 223 1.44 -25.45 -11.90
CA VAL A 223 0.39 -24.45 -11.70
C VAL A 223 1.06 -23.12 -11.36
N ARG A 224 0.58 -22.03 -11.96
CA ARG A 224 1.01 -20.67 -11.61
C ARG A 224 -0.21 -19.84 -11.28
N VAL A 225 -0.04 -18.92 -10.35
CA VAL A 225 -1.07 -17.98 -9.95
C VAL A 225 -0.42 -16.64 -9.62
N ARG A 226 -1.11 -15.56 -9.95
CA ARG A 226 -0.75 -14.20 -9.52
C ARG A 226 -2.02 -13.42 -9.15
N ALA A 227 -1.91 -12.52 -8.19
CA ALA A 227 -2.96 -11.56 -7.89
C ALA A 227 -3.01 -10.44 -8.94
N VAL A 228 -4.20 -9.91 -9.19
CA VAL A 228 -4.47 -8.82 -10.13
C VAL A 228 -5.35 -7.76 -9.47
N GLU A 229 -5.07 -6.50 -9.79
CA GLU A 229 -5.79 -5.33 -9.29
C GLU A 229 -6.32 -4.50 -10.47
N TYR A 230 -7.64 -4.43 -10.64
CA TYR A 230 -8.26 -3.75 -11.79
C TYR A 230 -8.43 -2.26 -11.55
N ALA A 231 -8.60 -1.84 -10.30
CA ALA A 231 -8.75 -0.43 -9.93
C ALA A 231 -7.60 0.46 -10.42
N CYS A 232 -6.41 -0.11 -10.67
CA CYS A 232 -5.26 0.63 -11.17
C CYS A 232 -5.16 0.75 -12.68
N GLY A 233 -6.00 0.05 -13.45
CA GLY A 233 -5.88 -0.12 -14.88
C GLY A 233 -4.58 -0.84 -15.21
N GLU A 234 -4.67 -2.12 -15.63
CA GLU A 234 -3.49 -2.97 -15.79
C GLU A 234 -2.34 -2.30 -16.56
N PRO A 235 -1.08 -2.42 -16.12
CA PRO A 235 -0.04 -2.68 -17.09
C PRO A 235 -0.28 -4.13 -17.51
N HIS A 236 -1.06 -4.34 -18.57
CA HIS A 236 -1.03 -5.62 -19.26
C HIS A 236 0.44 -5.94 -19.47
N SER A 237 0.92 -7.01 -18.83
CA SER A 237 2.19 -7.62 -19.14
C SER A 237 2.11 -8.14 -20.57
N ARG A 238 2.20 -7.23 -21.55
CA ARG A 238 2.67 -7.57 -22.87
C ARG A 238 4.12 -7.98 -22.65
N PRO A 239 4.53 -9.22 -22.96
CA PRO A 239 5.94 -9.49 -23.10
C PRO A 239 6.47 -8.48 -24.14
N ARG A 240 7.52 -7.72 -23.78
CA ARG A 240 8.32 -7.02 -24.76
C ARG A 240 8.68 -8.06 -25.81
N ARG A 241 8.14 -7.94 -27.02
CA ARG A 241 8.76 -8.55 -28.19
C ARG A 241 10.17 -7.96 -28.23
N ALA A 242 11.16 -8.79 -27.94
CA ALA A 242 12.45 -8.70 -28.59
C ALA A 242 12.26 -9.01 -30.07
#